data_AF-A0JLU3-F1
#
_entry.id   AF-A0JLU3-F1
#
_cell.length_a   1.000
_cell.length_b   1.000
_cell.length_c   1.000
_cell.angle_alpha   90.00
_cell.angle_beta   90.00
_cell.angle_gamma   90.00
#
_symmetry.space_group_name_H-M   'P 1'
#
loop_
_entity.id
_entity.type
_entity.pdbx_description
1 polymer ?
#
loop_
_entity_poly.entity_id
_entity_poly.type
_entity_poly.pdbx_seq_one_letter_code
_entity_poly.pdbx_strand_id
1 'polypeptide(L)'
;NNKAIRRLLHVAVSDVNDDVRRAAVESLGFILFRTPEQCPSVVSLLSESYNPHVRYGAAMALGICCAGTGNKEAINLLEPMTNDPVNYVRQGALIASALIMIQQTEITCPKVNQFRQLYSKVINDKHDDVMAKFGAILAQGILDAGGHNVTISLQSRTGHTHMPSVVGVLVFTQFWFWFPLSHFLSLAYTPTCVIGLNKDLKMPKVQYKSNCKPSTFAYPAPLEVPLKKK
;
A
#
# COMPACT_ATOMS: atom_id res chain seq x y z
N ASN A 1 -21.95 6.17 -2.34
CA ASN A 1 -22.92 5.05 -2.35
C ASN A 1 -23.18 4.56 -0.92
N ASN A 2 -23.97 5.30 -0.13
CA ASN A 2 -24.11 5.02 1.31
C ASN A 2 -24.87 3.72 1.59
N LYS A 3 -25.74 3.28 0.67
CA LYS A 3 -26.46 1.99 0.78
C LYS A 3 -25.49 0.79 0.75
N ALA A 4 -24.50 0.82 -0.13
CA ALA A 4 -23.51 -0.25 -0.25
C ALA A 4 -22.62 -0.33 0.99
N ILE A 5 -22.14 0.83 1.46
CA ILE A 5 -21.32 0.93 2.68
C ILE A 5 -22.07 0.39 3.89
N ARG A 6 -23.33 0.80 4.11
CA ARG A 6 -24.15 0.29 5.22
C ARG A 6 -24.34 -1.22 5.18
N ARG A 7 -24.59 -1.78 3.99
CA ARG A 7 -24.76 -3.24 3.84
C ARG A 7 -23.46 -3.99 4.08
N LEU A 8 -22.34 -3.49 3.57
CA LEU A 8 -21.02 -4.11 3.80
C LEU A 8 -20.63 -4.06 5.27
N LEU A 9 -20.83 -2.92 5.95
CA LEU A 9 -20.57 -2.79 7.39
C LEU A 9 -21.46 -3.70 8.22
N HIS A 10 -22.74 -3.83 7.85
CA HIS A 10 -23.63 -4.78 8.51
C HIS A 10 -23.11 -6.21 8.37
N VAL A 11 -22.81 -6.65 7.14
CA VAL A 11 -22.31 -8.02 6.87
C VAL A 11 -20.96 -8.27 7.56
N ALA A 12 -20.08 -7.28 7.62
CA ALA A 12 -18.78 -7.39 8.30
C ALA A 12 -18.90 -7.68 9.81
N VAL A 13 -20.03 -7.34 10.43
CA VAL A 13 -20.29 -7.57 11.86
C VAL A 13 -21.26 -8.73 12.09
N SER A 14 -22.30 -8.88 11.26
CA SER A 14 -23.39 -9.84 11.48
C SER A 14 -23.07 -11.25 11.01
N ASP A 15 -22.19 -11.40 10.02
CA ASP A 15 -21.88 -12.72 9.45
C ASP A 15 -20.98 -13.53 10.39
N VAL A 16 -21.18 -14.84 10.39
CA VAL A 16 -20.41 -15.79 11.19
C VAL A 16 -19.12 -16.22 10.51
N ASN A 17 -19.03 -16.09 9.18
CA ASN A 17 -17.88 -16.51 8.40
C ASN A 17 -16.83 -15.40 8.30
N ASP A 18 -15.66 -15.66 8.86
CA ASP A 18 -14.53 -14.72 8.89
C ASP A 18 -14.00 -14.32 7.50
N ASP A 19 -14.10 -15.20 6.50
CA ASP A 19 -13.73 -14.87 5.12
C ASP A 19 -14.65 -13.81 4.52
N VAL A 20 -15.96 -13.92 4.80
CA VAL A 20 -16.96 -12.94 4.37
C VAL A 20 -16.72 -11.61 5.07
N ARG A 21 -16.42 -11.64 6.38
CA ARG A 21 -16.14 -10.44 7.16
C ARG A 21 -14.92 -9.69 6.63
N ARG A 22 -13.82 -10.40 6.36
CA ARG A 22 -12.61 -9.84 5.76
C ARG A 22 -12.90 -9.21 4.40
N ALA A 23 -13.52 -9.94 3.48
CA ALA A 23 -13.82 -9.46 2.14
C ALA A 23 -14.77 -8.25 2.15
N ALA A 24 -15.71 -8.21 3.09
CA ALA A 24 -16.63 -7.08 3.26
C ALA A 24 -15.90 -5.78 3.64
N VAL A 25 -14.89 -5.87 4.52
CA VAL A 25 -14.07 -4.72 4.92
C VAL A 25 -13.10 -4.30 3.81
N GLU A 26 -12.43 -5.26 3.15
CA GLU A 26 -11.55 -4.96 2.00
C GLU A 26 -12.30 -4.20 0.89
N SER A 27 -13.56 -4.57 0.65
CA SER A 27 -14.43 -3.92 -0.34
C SER A 27 -14.67 -2.43 -0.04
N LEU A 28 -14.56 -1.99 1.22
CA LEU A 28 -14.66 -0.57 1.55
C LEU A 28 -13.53 0.24 0.90
N GLY A 29 -12.33 -0.33 0.80
CA GLY A 29 -11.20 0.30 0.12
C GLY A 29 -11.49 0.58 -1.36
N PHE A 30 -12.08 -0.39 -2.07
CA PHE A 30 -12.47 -0.25 -3.48
C PHE A 30 -13.67 0.67 -3.73
N ILE A 31 -14.49 0.94 -2.72
CA ILE A 31 -15.62 1.89 -2.86
C ILE A 31 -15.17 3.31 -2.51
N LEU A 32 -14.27 3.44 -1.52
CA LEU A 32 -13.85 4.72 -0.97
C LEU A 32 -12.54 5.26 -1.58
N PHE A 33 -11.85 4.55 -2.48
CA PHE A 33 -10.59 5.02 -3.09
C PHE A 33 -10.67 6.39 -3.79
N ARG A 34 -11.86 6.85 -4.19
CA ARG A 34 -12.05 8.21 -4.75
C ARG A 34 -11.94 9.32 -3.70
N THR A 35 -12.15 8.99 -2.43
CA THR A 35 -12.12 9.93 -1.30
C THR A 35 -11.29 9.32 -0.16
N PRO A 36 -9.96 9.25 -0.32
CA PRO A 36 -9.07 8.55 0.60
C PRO A 36 -9.06 9.15 2.03
N GLU A 37 -9.45 10.41 2.18
CA GLU A 37 -9.56 11.09 3.49
C GLU A 37 -10.68 10.51 4.37
N GLN A 38 -11.75 9.98 3.78
CA GLN A 38 -12.88 9.45 4.56
C GLN A 38 -12.65 8.02 5.04
N CYS A 39 -11.72 7.28 4.42
CA CYS A 39 -11.51 5.88 4.72
C CYS A 39 -10.96 5.64 6.15
N PRO A 40 -9.93 6.37 6.63
CA PRO A 40 -9.47 6.28 8.02
C PRO A 40 -10.60 6.46 9.05
N SER A 41 -11.48 7.44 8.84
CA SER A 41 -12.60 7.71 9.76
C SER A 41 -13.57 6.53 9.88
N VAL A 42 -13.89 5.86 8.77
CA VAL A 42 -14.81 4.72 8.77
C VAL A 42 -14.14 3.44 9.29
N VAL A 43 -12.87 3.24 8.96
CA VAL A 43 -12.15 1.99 9.23
C VAL A 43 -11.50 1.98 10.62
N SER A 44 -11.29 3.14 11.27
CA SER A 44 -10.70 3.25 12.60
C SER A 44 -11.39 2.36 13.65
N LEU A 45 -12.73 2.33 13.67
CA LEU A 45 -13.47 1.46 14.59
C LEU A 45 -13.26 -0.04 14.28
N LEU A 46 -13.01 -0.39 13.02
CA LEU A 46 -12.83 -1.78 12.58
C LEU A 46 -11.42 -2.28 12.88
N SER A 47 -10.40 -1.40 12.89
CA SER A 47 -9.02 -1.76 13.26
C SER A 47 -8.88 -2.18 14.73
N GLU A 48 -9.79 -1.74 15.60
CA GLU A 48 -9.79 -2.13 17.03
C GLU A 48 -10.69 -3.34 17.33
N SER A 49 -11.26 -3.96 16.29
CA SER A 49 -12.16 -5.09 16.48
C SER A 49 -11.45 -6.30 17.11
N TYR A 50 -12.18 -7.05 17.95
CA TYR A 50 -11.65 -8.27 18.58
C TYR A 50 -11.25 -9.35 17.56
N ASN A 51 -11.97 -9.43 16.44
CA ASN A 51 -11.71 -10.42 15.41
C ASN A 51 -10.50 -10.03 14.53
N PRO A 52 -9.43 -10.84 14.48
CA PRO A 52 -8.25 -10.48 13.70
C PRO A 52 -8.49 -10.48 12.18
N HIS A 53 -9.48 -11.22 11.65
CA HIS A 53 -9.85 -11.17 10.23
C HIS A 53 -10.40 -9.81 9.81
N VAL A 54 -11.17 -9.17 10.69
CA VAL A 54 -11.70 -7.82 10.49
C VAL A 54 -10.56 -6.80 10.55
N ARG A 55 -9.62 -6.94 11.51
CA ARG A 55 -8.42 -6.08 11.60
C ARG A 55 -7.53 -6.19 10.35
N TYR A 56 -7.33 -7.40 9.84
CA TYR A 56 -6.61 -7.63 8.58
C TYR A 56 -7.29 -6.94 7.40
N GLY A 57 -8.61 -7.14 7.24
CA GLY A 57 -9.39 -6.51 6.18
C GLY A 57 -9.36 -4.97 6.28
N ALA A 58 -9.37 -4.43 7.51
CA ALA A 58 -9.25 -3.00 7.78
C ALA A 58 -7.88 -2.46 7.35
N ALA A 59 -6.79 -3.15 7.69
CA ALA A 59 -5.44 -2.77 7.25
C ALA A 59 -5.34 -2.75 5.72
N MET A 60 -5.83 -3.78 5.05
CA MET A 60 -5.80 -3.86 3.59
C MET A 60 -6.70 -2.80 2.94
N ALA A 61 -7.89 -2.52 3.51
CA ALA A 61 -8.77 -1.46 3.02
C ALA A 61 -8.08 -0.08 3.09
N LEU A 62 -7.37 0.23 4.17
CA LEU A 62 -6.55 1.44 4.28
C LEU A 62 -5.42 1.45 3.25
N GLY A 63 -4.73 0.32 3.08
CA GLY A 63 -3.66 0.16 2.09
C GLY A 63 -4.11 0.45 0.66
N ILE A 64 -5.26 -0.08 0.26
CA ILE A 64 -5.83 0.08 -1.09
C ILE A 64 -6.39 1.49 -1.29
N CYS A 65 -7.13 2.01 -0.31
CA CYS A 65 -7.80 3.29 -0.43
C CYS A 65 -6.80 4.45 -0.44
N CYS A 66 -5.81 4.39 0.46
CA CYS A 66 -4.82 5.45 0.65
C CYS A 66 -3.52 5.20 -0.13
N ALA A 67 -3.49 4.22 -1.05
CA ALA A 67 -2.32 3.91 -1.87
C ALA A 67 -1.79 5.15 -2.60
N GLY A 68 -0.49 5.42 -2.48
CA GLY A 68 0.18 6.55 -3.15
C GLY A 68 -0.19 7.95 -2.66
N THR A 69 -1.13 8.10 -1.72
CA THR A 69 -1.55 9.42 -1.20
C THR A 69 -0.64 9.93 -0.08
N GLY A 70 0.02 9.03 0.66
CA GLY A 70 0.84 9.39 1.82
C GLY A 70 0.02 9.95 3.00
N ASN A 71 -1.24 9.55 3.16
CA ASN A 71 -2.09 10.05 4.24
C ASN A 71 -1.55 9.66 5.63
N LYS A 72 -1.20 10.67 6.44
CA LYS A 72 -0.64 10.50 7.79
C LYS A 72 -1.61 9.85 8.78
N GLU A 73 -2.92 10.10 8.64
CA GLU A 73 -3.92 9.48 9.52
C GLU A 73 -3.97 7.97 9.33
N ALA A 74 -3.93 7.50 8.08
CA ALA A 74 -3.89 6.08 7.78
C ALA A 74 -2.62 5.42 8.36
N ILE A 75 -1.46 6.08 8.23
CA ILE A 75 -0.20 5.57 8.80
C ILE A 75 -0.28 5.48 10.33
N ASN A 76 -0.85 6.48 11.00
CA ASN A 76 -1.04 6.46 12.46
C ASN A 76 -1.94 5.31 12.91
N LEU A 77 -2.94 4.93 12.12
CA LEU A 77 -3.79 3.76 12.40
C LEU A 77 -3.07 2.42 12.13
N LEU A 78 -2.15 2.37 11.15
CA LEU A 78 -1.38 1.16 10.84
C LEU A 78 -0.31 0.83 11.88
N GLU A 79 0.30 1.84 12.52
CA GLU A 79 1.34 1.65 13.54
C GLU A 79 0.97 0.66 14.65
N PRO A 80 -0.13 0.83 15.40
CA PRO A 80 -0.51 -0.13 16.43
C PRO A 80 -0.77 -1.53 15.84
N MET A 81 -1.28 -1.63 14.61
CA MET A 81 -1.56 -2.92 13.96
C MET A 81 -0.29 -3.70 13.58
N THR A 82 0.86 -3.03 13.41
CA THR A 82 2.13 -3.73 13.21
C THR A 82 2.62 -4.48 14.45
N ASN A 83 2.11 -4.13 15.63
CA ASN A 83 2.43 -4.79 16.91
C ASN A 83 1.31 -5.74 17.37
N ASP A 84 0.36 -6.07 16.49
CA ASP A 84 -0.72 -7.00 16.82
C ASP A 84 -0.17 -8.40 17.19
N PRO A 85 -0.72 -9.08 18.21
CA PRO A 85 -0.27 -10.43 18.56
C PRO A 85 -0.45 -11.43 17.41
N VAL A 86 -1.40 -11.19 16.50
CA VAL A 86 -1.71 -12.10 15.39
C VAL A 86 -0.81 -11.82 14.18
N ASN A 87 -0.11 -12.86 13.75
CA ASN A 87 0.92 -12.81 12.71
C ASN A 87 0.44 -12.29 11.35
N TYR A 88 -0.74 -12.71 10.89
CA TYR A 88 -1.27 -12.27 9.60
C TYR A 88 -1.80 -10.84 9.63
N VAL A 89 -2.25 -10.34 10.78
CA VAL A 89 -2.61 -8.91 10.93
C VAL A 89 -1.37 -8.05 10.78
N ARG A 90 -0.24 -8.44 11.41
CA ARG A 90 1.06 -7.79 11.19
C ARG A 90 1.44 -7.82 9.72
N GLN A 91 1.31 -8.97 9.05
CA GLN A 91 1.57 -9.10 7.62
C GLN A 91 0.75 -8.11 6.78
N GLY A 92 -0.56 -8.01 7.02
CA GLY A 92 -1.46 -7.08 6.34
C GLY A 92 -1.09 -5.62 6.60
N ALA A 93 -0.74 -5.28 7.84
CA ALA A 93 -0.31 -3.93 8.22
C ALA A 93 0.98 -3.50 7.52
N LEU A 94 1.98 -4.40 7.40
CA LEU A 94 3.24 -4.11 6.70
C LEU A 94 3.04 -3.91 5.19
N ILE A 95 2.19 -4.73 4.56
CA ILE A 95 1.87 -4.58 3.14
C ILE A 95 1.10 -3.27 2.92
N ALA A 96 0.09 -2.98 3.76
CA ALA A 96 -0.69 -1.76 3.68
C ALA A 96 0.18 -0.51 3.86
N SER A 97 1.14 -0.53 4.79
CA SER A 97 2.04 0.61 5.00
C SER A 97 2.91 0.85 3.77
N ALA A 98 3.41 -0.20 3.11
CA ALA A 98 4.15 -0.06 1.87
C ALA A 98 3.31 0.51 0.71
N LEU A 99 2.05 0.07 0.56
CA LEU A 99 1.13 0.60 -0.46
C LEU A 99 0.86 2.10 -0.27
N ILE A 100 0.71 2.57 0.97
CA ILE A 100 0.45 3.99 1.28
C ILE A 100 1.68 4.86 1.02
N MET A 101 2.87 4.34 1.35
CA MET A 101 4.13 5.08 1.28
C MET A 101 4.87 4.95 -0.06
N ILE A 102 4.29 4.30 -1.07
CA ILE A 102 4.93 4.16 -2.38
C ILE A 102 5.24 5.55 -2.97
N GLN A 103 6.49 5.72 -3.43
CA GLN A 103 7.07 6.99 -3.92
C GLN A 103 7.09 8.18 -2.94
N GLN A 104 6.70 8.00 -1.68
CA GLN A 104 6.77 9.07 -0.68
C GLN A 104 8.20 9.21 -0.16
N THR A 105 8.66 10.47 -0.03
CA THR A 105 9.99 10.79 0.50
C THR A 105 9.91 11.13 1.98
N GLU A 106 11.05 11.16 2.65
CA GLU A 106 11.15 11.48 4.09
C GLU A 106 10.56 12.87 4.44
N ILE A 107 10.59 13.80 3.48
CA ILE A 107 10.07 15.15 3.66
C ILE A 107 8.54 15.16 3.71
N THR A 108 7.87 14.33 2.90
CA THR A 108 6.40 14.25 2.91
C THR A 108 5.91 13.45 4.11
N CYS A 109 6.59 12.33 4.41
CA CYS A 109 6.31 11.46 5.54
C CYS A 109 7.60 10.98 6.24
N PRO A 110 7.92 11.49 7.44
CA PRO A 110 9.12 11.07 8.19
C PRO A 110 9.12 9.58 8.57
N LYS A 111 7.92 8.98 8.63
CA LYS A 111 7.70 7.59 9.04
C LYS A 111 8.25 6.57 8.02
N VAL A 112 8.54 6.98 6.79
CA VAL A 112 9.07 6.08 5.75
C VAL A 112 10.36 5.38 6.21
N ASN A 113 11.28 6.12 6.85
CA ASN A 113 12.53 5.54 7.35
C ASN A 113 12.30 4.60 8.54
N GLN A 114 11.36 4.93 9.43
CA GLN A 114 10.99 4.07 10.56
C GLN A 114 10.41 2.73 10.08
N PHE A 115 9.50 2.76 9.11
CA PHE A 115 8.93 1.55 8.52
C PHE A 115 9.97 0.74 7.72
N ARG A 116 10.90 1.39 7.00
CA ARG A 116 12.00 0.69 6.33
C ARG A 116 12.89 -0.06 7.31
N GLN A 117 13.24 0.57 8.43
CA GLN A 117 13.99 -0.07 9.51
C GLN A 117 13.18 -1.21 10.14
N LEU A 118 11.88 -1.03 10.33
CA LEU A 118 10.97 -2.06 10.83
C LEU A 118 10.94 -3.28 9.90
N TYR A 119 10.81 -3.10 8.58
CA TYR A 119 10.83 -4.20 7.62
C TYR A 119 12.13 -5.00 7.71
N SER A 120 13.27 -4.32 7.72
CA SER A 120 14.58 -4.97 7.87
C SER A 120 14.74 -5.67 9.21
N LYS A 121 14.18 -5.12 10.29
CA LYS A 121 14.20 -5.74 11.61
C LYS A 121 13.43 -7.07 11.62
N VAL A 122 12.19 -7.07 11.14
CA VAL A 122 11.32 -8.26 11.09
C VAL A 122 11.91 -9.36 10.20
N ILE A 123 12.54 -8.98 9.09
CA ILE A 123 13.19 -9.94 8.18
C ILE A 123 14.40 -10.62 8.84
N ASN A 124 15.21 -9.85 9.58
CA ASN A 124 16.43 -10.36 10.20
C ASN A 124 16.18 -11.08 11.54
N ASP A 125 15.10 -10.75 12.24
CA ASP A 125 14.76 -11.38 13.51
C ASP A 125 14.38 -12.86 13.29
N LYS A 126 15.03 -13.79 13.98
CA LYS A 126 14.71 -15.21 13.88
C LYS A 126 13.40 -15.56 14.60
N HIS A 127 13.01 -14.78 15.60
CA HIS A 127 11.85 -15.05 16.46
C HIS A 127 10.51 -14.69 15.82
N ASP A 128 10.52 -13.87 14.76
CA ASP A 128 9.31 -13.51 14.04
C ASP A 128 8.77 -14.66 13.17
N ASP A 129 7.44 -14.73 13.09
CA ASP A 129 6.69 -15.68 12.28
C ASP A 129 7.02 -15.58 10.79
N VAL A 130 7.03 -16.72 10.10
CA VAL A 130 7.28 -16.81 8.65
C VAL A 130 6.28 -15.96 7.85
N MET A 131 5.02 -15.91 8.27
CA MET A 131 3.99 -15.08 7.64
C MET A 131 4.26 -13.58 7.76
N ALA A 132 4.70 -13.10 8.92
CA ALA A 132 5.05 -11.71 9.12
C ALA A 132 6.28 -11.32 8.28
N LYS A 133 7.28 -12.21 8.20
CA LYS A 133 8.47 -12.04 7.33
C LYS A 133 8.10 -11.97 5.87
N PHE A 134 7.19 -12.82 5.40
CA PHE A 134 6.70 -12.78 4.04
C PHE A 134 6.07 -11.42 3.71
N GLY A 135 5.26 -10.87 4.63
CA GLY A 135 4.71 -9.51 4.50
C GLY A 135 5.78 -8.43 4.47
N ALA A 136 6.80 -8.51 5.32
CA ALA A 136 7.91 -7.56 5.37
C ALA A 136 8.72 -7.54 4.07
N ILE A 137 9.00 -8.70 3.49
CA ILE A 137 9.71 -8.83 2.21
C ILE A 137 8.88 -8.23 1.07
N LEU A 138 7.58 -8.56 1.02
CA LEU A 138 6.67 -7.95 0.04
C LEU A 138 6.58 -6.43 0.21
N ALA A 139 6.52 -5.94 1.45
CA ALA A 139 6.47 -4.52 1.75
C ALA A 139 7.70 -3.77 1.22
N GLN A 140 8.91 -4.34 1.39
CA GLN A 140 10.14 -3.79 0.79
C GLN A 140 10.07 -3.79 -0.75
N GLY A 141 9.65 -4.91 -1.34
CA GLY A 141 9.54 -5.03 -2.80
C GLY A 141 8.53 -4.05 -3.42
N ILE A 142 7.44 -3.75 -2.72
CA ILE A 142 6.44 -2.76 -3.14
C ILE A 142 6.99 -1.34 -3.03
N LEU A 143 7.70 -1.03 -1.94
CA LEU A 143 8.25 0.31 -1.71
C LEU A 143 9.35 0.68 -2.73
N ASP A 144 10.15 -0.30 -3.11
CA ASP A 144 11.25 -0.16 -4.07
C ASP A 144 10.84 -0.60 -5.49
N ALA A 145 9.54 -0.77 -5.74
CA ALA A 145 9.01 -1.22 -7.02
C ALA A 145 9.47 -0.33 -8.19
N GLY A 146 9.87 -0.96 -9.30
CA GLY A 146 10.30 -0.27 -10.53
C GLY A 146 11.48 0.69 -10.33
N GLY A 147 12.31 0.49 -9.29
CA GLY A 147 13.37 1.42 -8.92
C GLY A 147 12.85 2.79 -8.53
N HIS A 148 11.72 2.83 -7.80
CA HIS A 148 10.99 4.02 -7.38
C HIS A 148 10.29 4.83 -8.50
N ASN A 149 10.29 4.33 -9.74
CA ASN A 149 9.68 5.05 -10.87
C ASN A 149 8.20 4.72 -11.09
N VAL A 150 7.67 3.71 -10.38
CA VAL A 150 6.26 3.31 -10.48
C VAL A 150 5.51 3.60 -9.21
N THR A 151 4.23 3.91 -9.35
CA THR A 151 3.28 4.05 -8.26
C THR A 151 2.07 3.16 -8.49
N ILE A 152 1.30 2.95 -7.43
CA ILE A 152 0.01 2.28 -7.52
C ILE A 152 -1.06 3.36 -7.49
N SER A 153 -1.80 3.48 -8.60
CA SER A 153 -2.96 4.36 -8.68
C SER A 153 -4.14 3.60 -9.27
N LEU A 154 -5.26 3.60 -8.56
CA LEU A 154 -6.53 3.03 -9.03
C LEU A 154 -7.29 4.02 -9.94
N GLN A 155 -6.85 5.27 -10.00
CA GLN A 155 -7.47 6.34 -10.78
C GLN A 155 -6.48 6.94 -11.78
N SER A 156 -6.96 7.18 -13.00
CA SER A 156 -6.26 8.01 -13.97
C SER A 156 -6.29 9.47 -13.52
N ARG A 157 -5.31 10.26 -13.96
CA ARG A 157 -5.29 11.72 -13.76
C ARG A 157 -6.56 12.42 -14.29
N THR A 158 -7.26 11.81 -15.25
CA THR A 158 -8.53 12.32 -15.81
C THR A 158 -9.75 12.02 -14.93
N GLY A 159 -9.58 11.33 -13.81
CA GLY A 159 -10.65 10.96 -12.89
C GLY A 159 -11.30 9.60 -13.19
N HIS A 160 -10.99 8.97 -14.32
CA HIS A 160 -11.49 7.63 -14.67
C HIS A 160 -10.79 6.53 -13.88
N THR A 161 -11.51 5.47 -13.55
CA THR A 161 -10.95 4.30 -12.87
C THR A 161 -10.10 3.46 -13.83
N HIS A 162 -8.87 3.15 -13.43
CA HIS A 162 -7.97 2.32 -14.23
C HIS A 162 -8.26 0.85 -13.97
N MET A 163 -9.12 0.24 -14.81
CA MET A 163 -9.61 -1.13 -14.62
C MET A 163 -8.48 -2.17 -14.40
N PRO A 164 -7.38 -2.17 -15.17
CA PRO A 164 -6.29 -3.13 -14.94
C PRO A 164 -5.64 -2.99 -13.56
N SER A 165 -5.57 -1.75 -13.04
CA SER A 165 -5.00 -1.50 -11.70
C SER A 165 -5.93 -2.01 -10.61
N VAL A 166 -7.25 -1.76 -10.74
CA VAL A 166 -8.26 -2.29 -9.81
C VAL A 166 -8.21 -3.82 -9.79
N VAL A 167 -8.19 -4.46 -10.97
CA VAL A 167 -8.11 -5.92 -11.07
C VAL A 167 -6.79 -6.43 -10.50
N GLY A 168 -5.66 -5.78 -10.79
CA GLY A 168 -4.35 -6.14 -10.26
C GLY A 168 -4.29 -6.13 -8.74
N VAL A 169 -4.81 -5.08 -8.11
CA VAL A 169 -4.88 -4.97 -6.65
C VAL A 169 -5.89 -5.96 -6.05
N LEU A 170 -7.04 -6.16 -6.69
CA LEU A 170 -8.05 -7.12 -6.22
C LEU A 170 -7.54 -8.56 -6.24
N VAL A 171 -6.90 -8.99 -7.34
CA VAL A 171 -6.33 -10.33 -7.44
C VAL A 171 -5.11 -10.46 -6.52
N PHE A 172 -4.36 -9.38 -6.32
CA PHE A 172 -3.27 -9.34 -5.34
C PHE A 172 -3.78 -9.66 -3.94
N THR A 173 -4.90 -9.09 -3.45
CA THR A 173 -5.39 -9.42 -2.09
C THR A 173 -5.77 -10.90 -1.91
N GLN A 174 -6.06 -11.61 -3.01
CA GLN A 174 -6.35 -13.05 -2.99
C GLN A 174 -5.10 -13.93 -2.85
N PHE A 175 -3.91 -13.35 -2.60
CA PHE A 175 -2.68 -14.12 -2.33
C PHE A 175 -2.84 -15.08 -1.15
N TRP A 176 -3.81 -14.83 -0.26
CA TRP A 176 -4.16 -15.69 0.86
C TRP A 176 -4.52 -17.11 0.46
N PHE A 177 -5.24 -17.27 -0.67
CA PHE A 177 -5.65 -18.58 -1.18
C PHE A 177 -4.61 -19.18 -2.12
N TRP A 178 -3.91 -18.33 -2.88
CA TRP A 178 -2.92 -18.77 -3.84
C TRP A 178 -1.77 -17.76 -3.95
N PHE A 179 -0.62 -18.07 -3.34
CA PHE A 179 0.53 -17.16 -3.26
C PHE A 179 0.99 -16.56 -4.60
N PRO A 180 1.00 -17.29 -5.73
CA PRO A 180 1.36 -16.73 -7.03
C PRO A 180 0.43 -15.61 -7.54
N LEU A 181 -0.76 -15.42 -6.96
CA LEU A 181 -1.63 -14.29 -7.31
C LEU A 181 -1.01 -12.93 -6.95
N SER A 182 0.00 -12.92 -6.08
CA SER A 182 0.76 -11.71 -5.77
C SER A 182 1.41 -11.06 -7.01
N HIS A 183 1.69 -11.82 -8.08
CA HIS A 183 2.28 -11.30 -9.32
C HIS A 183 1.37 -10.34 -10.09
N PHE A 184 0.05 -10.38 -9.87
CA PHE A 184 -0.91 -9.49 -10.53
C PHE A 184 -0.79 -8.03 -10.10
N LEU A 185 -0.04 -7.75 -9.03
CA LEU A 185 0.26 -6.37 -8.62
C LEU A 185 0.99 -5.58 -9.71
N SER A 186 1.71 -6.26 -10.62
CA SER A 186 2.37 -5.64 -11.76
C SER A 186 1.42 -4.84 -12.68
N LEU A 187 0.14 -5.23 -12.78
CA LEU A 187 -0.87 -4.49 -13.56
C LEU A 187 -1.29 -3.17 -12.91
N ALA A 188 -1.06 -3.03 -11.60
CA ALA A 188 -1.35 -1.82 -10.85
C ALA A 188 -0.19 -0.82 -10.86
N TYR A 189 1.00 -1.26 -11.27
CA TYR A 189 2.15 -0.37 -11.41
C TYR A 189 2.00 0.55 -12.61
N THR A 190 1.94 1.84 -12.32
CA THR A 190 1.86 2.91 -13.31
C THR A 190 3.09 3.80 -13.19
N PRO A 191 3.88 3.97 -14.26
CA PRO A 191 5.06 4.82 -14.22
C PRO A 191 4.66 6.30 -14.10
N THR A 192 5.30 7.03 -13.19
CA THR A 192 5.08 8.46 -13.00
C THR A 192 6.20 9.26 -13.64
N CYS A 193 6.17 9.37 -14.97
CA CYS A 193 7.15 10.14 -15.73
C CYS A 193 6.48 11.10 -16.71
N VAL A 194 7.19 12.18 -17.04
CA VAL A 194 6.78 13.09 -18.12
C VAL A 194 7.46 12.61 -19.39
N ILE A 195 6.69 12.10 -20.34
CA ILE A 195 7.18 11.68 -21.65
C ILE A 195 6.94 12.81 -22.65
N GLY A 196 8.01 13.50 -23.04
CA GLY A 196 7.97 14.53 -24.07
C GLY A 196 8.09 13.93 -25.46
N LEU A 197 7.15 14.24 -26.34
CA LEU A 197 7.15 13.78 -27.73
C LEU A 197 6.79 14.94 -28.65
N ASN A 198 7.52 15.10 -29.77
CA ASN A 198 7.19 16.13 -30.74
C ASN A 198 6.02 15.68 -31.64
N LYS A 199 5.52 16.59 -32.50
CA LYS A 199 4.43 16.31 -33.45
C LYS A 199 4.72 15.11 -34.38
N ASP A 200 5.99 14.87 -34.69
CA ASP A 200 6.46 13.81 -35.57
C ASP A 200 6.80 12.51 -34.84
N LEU A 201 6.39 12.36 -33.56
CA LEU A 201 6.70 11.20 -32.71
C LEU A 201 8.22 10.97 -32.47
N LYS A 202 9.05 12.01 -32.60
CA LYS A 202 10.49 11.99 -32.29
C LYS A 202 10.73 12.52 -30.87
N MET A 203 11.82 12.05 -30.25
CA MET A 203 12.24 12.42 -28.90
C MET A 203 12.93 13.80 -28.90
N PRO A 204 12.32 14.85 -28.33
CA PRO A 204 12.98 16.14 -28.18
C PRO A 204 13.87 16.15 -26.93
N LYS A 205 14.95 16.93 -26.96
CA LYS A 205 15.80 17.18 -25.78
C LYS A 205 15.29 18.43 -25.07
N VAL A 206 14.47 18.26 -24.05
CA VAL A 206 13.90 19.35 -23.24
C VAL A 206 14.28 19.14 -21.78
N GLN A 207 14.62 20.22 -21.09
CA GLN A 207 14.88 20.22 -19.65
C GLN A 207 13.85 21.11 -18.96
N TYR A 208 13.40 20.68 -17.78
CA TYR A 208 12.41 21.41 -16.99
C TYR A 208 13.07 21.96 -15.73
N LYS A 209 12.67 23.17 -15.32
CA LYS A 209 13.05 23.75 -14.04
C LYS A 209 11.93 23.50 -13.03
N SER A 210 12.25 22.86 -11.91
CA SER A 210 11.32 22.72 -10.78
C SER A 210 11.48 23.91 -9.83
N ASN A 211 10.36 24.37 -9.25
CA ASN A 211 10.35 25.42 -8.24
C ASN A 211 10.56 24.88 -6.81
N CYS A 212 10.50 23.55 -6.63
CA CYS A 212 10.68 22.91 -5.33
C CYS A 212 12.14 22.51 -5.08
N LYS A 213 12.51 22.35 -3.82
CA LYS A 213 13.87 21.94 -3.41
C LYS A 213 14.20 20.54 -3.95
N PRO A 214 15.42 20.27 -4.44
CA PRO A 214 15.81 18.95 -4.94
C PRO A 214 15.61 17.81 -3.94
N SER A 215 15.72 18.09 -2.63
CA SER A 215 15.50 17.11 -1.56
C SER A 215 14.09 16.51 -1.55
N THR A 216 13.09 17.22 -2.07
CA THR A 216 11.71 16.70 -2.19
C THR A 216 11.58 15.61 -3.27
N PHE A 217 12.48 15.63 -4.25
CA PHE A 217 12.53 14.69 -5.37
C PHE A 217 13.69 13.70 -5.26
N ALA A 218 14.42 13.72 -4.15
CA ALA A 218 15.58 12.87 -3.97
C ALA A 218 15.14 11.41 -3.94
N TYR A 219 15.64 10.63 -4.89
CA TYR A 219 15.52 9.20 -4.81
C TYR A 219 16.30 8.68 -3.60
N PRO A 220 15.80 7.65 -2.91
CA PRO A 220 16.56 6.98 -1.87
C PRO A 220 17.94 6.58 -2.40
N ALA A 221 18.97 6.84 -1.59
CA ALA A 221 20.31 6.39 -1.93
C ALA A 221 20.31 4.85 -2.02
N PRO A 222 21.01 4.27 -3.01
CA PRO A 222 21.20 2.83 -3.06
C PRO A 222 21.80 2.33 -1.75
N LEU A 223 21.33 1.19 -1.25
CA LEU A 223 21.95 0.53 -0.10
C LEU A 223 23.42 0.24 -0.43
N GLU A 224 24.34 0.86 0.30
CA GLU A 224 25.77 0.55 0.17
C GLU A 224 25.99 -0.88 0.66
N VAL A 225 26.43 -1.75 -0.24
CA VAL A 225 26.86 -3.10 0.14
C VAL A 225 28.13 -2.92 0.97
N PRO A 226 28.20 -3.43 2.22
CA PRO A 226 29.41 -3.29 3.01
C PRO A 226 30.56 -3.91 2.22
N LEU A 227 31.55 -3.07 1.89
CA LEU A 227 32.80 -3.51 1.29
C LEU A 227 33.34 -4.62 2.20
N LYS A 228 33.33 -5.86 1.72
CA LYS A 228 34.05 -6.96 2.38
C LYS A 228 35.48 -6.48 2.52
N LYS A 229 35.88 -6.10 3.74
CA LYS A 229 37.28 -5.89 4.07
C LYS A 229 37.97 -7.22 3.76
N LYS A 230 38.78 -7.22 2.69
CA LYS A 230 39.69 -8.32 2.37
C LYS A 230 40.74 -8.43 3.47
#